data_AF-A0A0G2HNI5-F1
#
_entry.id   AF-A0A0G2HNI5-F1
#
_cell.length_a   1.000
_cell.length_b   1.000
_cell.length_c   1.000
_cell.angle_alpha   90.00
_cell.angle_beta   90.00
_cell.angle_gamma   90.00
#
_symmetry.space_group_name_H-M   'P 1'
#
loop_
_entity.id
_entity.type
_entity.pdbx_description
1 polymer ?
#
loop_
_entity_poly.entity_id
_entity_poly.type
_entity_poly.pdbx_seq_one_letter_code
_entity_poly.pdbx_strand_id
1 'polypeptide(L)'
;MTLEKATSRVKFYQILHQTMVELLILKDMSKPLTDGCNILGYEDSILSIINQVEVKPSIDFATATLTFPSEEAKATLYEWFSQLYQGIEDIAEAAAEEITAEQEEALLAEAEQDDMDTKGPTPYRPNNLDFLAISLADPEFKFAYLKRVSQLAGYRIPDPEVAKMTKPSRLANFLSEVSKPKPKKLAEHLLKDKRLTSLPNVKIMDRRYTPIDKEKEIGRWKVIEEELTRRGLPVTGRERT
;
A
#
# COMPACT_ATOMS: atom_id res chain seq x y z
N MET A 1 7.14 -0.99 9.01
CA MET A 1 6.19 -0.68 7.91
C MET A 1 7.00 -0.58 6.63
N THR A 2 6.51 -1.09 5.51
CA THR A 2 7.23 -0.99 4.24
C THR A 2 7.46 0.48 3.87
N LEU A 3 8.67 0.81 3.41
CA LEU A 3 9.00 2.17 2.96
C LEU A 3 8.21 2.53 1.69
N GLU A 4 7.92 1.53 0.86
CA GLU A 4 7.12 1.70 -0.35
C GLU A 4 5.63 1.40 -0.14
N LYS A 5 4.79 2.25 -0.74
CA LYS A 5 3.32 2.10 -0.71
C LYS A 5 2.82 1.42 -1.96
N ALA A 6 1.88 0.50 -1.80
CA ALA A 6 1.23 -0.13 -2.94
C ALA A 6 0.27 0.84 -3.65
N THR A 7 0.38 1.00 -4.97
CA THR A 7 -0.46 1.94 -5.73
C THR A 7 -1.47 1.22 -6.65
N SER A 8 -1.14 0.00 -7.08
CA SER A 8 -1.93 -0.78 -8.04
C SER A 8 -3.04 -1.59 -7.37
N ARG A 9 -4.22 -1.63 -8.01
CA ARG A 9 -5.35 -2.44 -7.56
C ARG A 9 -5.05 -3.95 -7.62
N VAL A 10 -4.21 -4.38 -8.56
CA VAL A 10 -3.77 -5.79 -8.64
C VAL A 10 -2.94 -6.16 -7.42
N LYS A 11 -2.00 -5.29 -7.04
CA LYS A 11 -1.18 -5.47 -5.83
C LYS A 11 -2.03 -5.50 -4.56
N PHE A 12 -3.12 -4.73 -4.49
CA PHE A 12 -4.06 -4.84 -3.36
C PHE A 12 -4.74 -6.20 -3.30
N TYR A 13 -5.19 -6.76 -4.42
CA TYR A 13 -5.79 -8.09 -4.41
C TYR A 13 -4.79 -9.18 -4.02
N GLN A 14 -3.56 -9.08 -4.50
CA GLN A 14 -2.48 -9.98 -4.10
C GLN A 14 -2.25 -9.94 -2.60
N ILE A 15 -2.09 -8.75 -2.01
CA ILE A 15 -1.90 -8.57 -0.57
C ILE A 15 -3.09 -9.14 0.22
N LEU A 16 -4.32 -8.81 -0.18
CA LEU A 16 -5.53 -9.27 0.52
C LEU A 16 -5.69 -10.79 0.46
N HIS A 17 -5.28 -11.42 -0.63
CA HIS A 17 -5.29 -12.86 -0.80
C HIS A 17 -4.19 -13.53 0.03
N GLN A 18 -2.96 -13.05 -0.10
CA GLN A 18 -1.81 -13.52 0.67
C GLN A 18 -2.10 -13.51 2.18
N THR A 19 -2.55 -12.36 2.70
CA THR A 19 -2.90 -12.22 4.13
C THR A 19 -4.02 -13.16 4.59
N MET A 20 -4.96 -13.49 3.70
CA MET A 20 -6.03 -14.44 4.00
C MET A 20 -5.47 -15.86 4.11
N VAL A 21 -4.61 -16.26 3.17
CA VAL A 21 -3.96 -17.58 3.20
C VAL A 21 -3.08 -17.72 4.44
N GLU A 22 -2.27 -16.71 4.75
CA GLU A 22 -1.44 -16.67 5.96
C GLU A 22 -2.28 -16.95 7.21
N LEU A 23 -3.28 -16.12 7.49
CA LEU A 23 -4.04 -16.22 8.73
C LEU A 23 -4.90 -17.48 8.82
N LEU A 24 -5.35 -18.03 7.69
CA LEU A 24 -6.05 -19.32 7.68
C LEU A 24 -5.11 -20.48 8.00
N ILE A 25 -3.87 -20.47 7.49
CA ILE A 25 -2.86 -21.48 7.87
C ILE A 25 -2.57 -21.40 9.38
N LEU A 26 -2.43 -20.19 9.93
CA LEU A 26 -2.18 -20.02 11.37
C LEU A 26 -3.34 -20.54 12.22
N LYS A 27 -4.57 -20.28 11.77
CA LYS A 27 -5.78 -20.78 12.41
C LYS A 27 -5.84 -22.31 12.38
N ASP A 28 -5.50 -22.92 11.24
CA ASP A 28 -5.45 -24.39 11.10
C ASP A 28 -4.38 -25.01 12.02
N MET A 29 -3.24 -24.33 12.20
CA MET A 29 -2.17 -24.75 13.10
C MET A 29 -2.44 -24.45 14.58
N SER A 30 -3.59 -23.83 14.92
CA SER A 30 -3.93 -23.38 16.29
C SER A 30 -2.86 -22.47 16.92
N LYS A 31 -2.16 -21.68 16.10
CA LYS A 31 -1.15 -20.70 16.52
C LYS A 31 -1.78 -19.31 16.68
N PRO A 32 -1.20 -18.43 17.51
CA PRO A 32 -1.75 -17.08 17.70
C PRO A 32 -1.69 -16.28 16.40
N LEU A 33 -2.78 -15.56 16.10
CA LEU A 33 -2.93 -14.80 14.85
C LEU A 33 -2.04 -13.56 14.80
N THR A 34 -1.50 -13.14 15.94
CA THR A 34 -0.59 -12.00 16.08
C THR A 34 0.70 -12.17 15.29
N ASP A 35 1.14 -13.40 15.12
CA ASP A 35 2.49 -13.72 14.66
C ASP A 35 2.63 -13.65 13.15
N GLY A 36 1.51 -13.80 12.42
CA GLY A 36 1.46 -13.47 11.00
C GLY A 36 1.91 -12.04 10.70
N CYS A 37 1.75 -11.12 11.67
CA CYS A 37 2.20 -9.74 11.54
C CYS A 37 3.72 -9.54 11.69
N ASN A 38 4.47 -10.55 12.13
CA ASN A 38 5.92 -10.47 12.33
C ASN A 38 6.71 -10.90 11.09
N ILE A 39 6.04 -11.46 10.08
CA ILE A 39 6.67 -11.96 8.85
C ILE A 39 7.17 -10.79 8.00
N LEU A 40 8.49 -10.62 7.85
CA LEU A 40 9.09 -9.47 7.14
C LEU A 40 9.02 -9.61 5.61
N GLY A 41 9.02 -10.83 5.09
CA GLY A 41 8.98 -11.09 3.65
C GLY A 41 8.83 -12.58 3.35
N TYR A 42 8.61 -12.88 2.07
CA TYR A 42 8.56 -14.24 1.56
C TYR A 42 9.66 -14.44 0.54
N GLU A 43 10.21 -15.64 0.49
CA GLU A 43 10.95 -16.10 -0.68
C GLU A 43 10.00 -16.23 -1.88
N ASP A 44 10.51 -15.96 -3.07
CA ASP A 44 9.74 -16.02 -4.32
C ASP A 44 9.12 -17.42 -4.56
N SER A 45 9.80 -18.48 -4.13
CA SER A 45 9.34 -19.87 -4.18
C SER A 45 8.02 -20.06 -3.43
N ILE A 46 7.96 -19.58 -2.20
CA ILE A 46 6.82 -19.70 -1.29
C ILE A 46 5.69 -18.78 -1.75
N LEU A 47 6.03 -17.56 -2.18
CA LEU A 47 5.04 -16.62 -2.69
C LEU A 47 4.32 -17.18 -3.93
N SER A 48 5.04 -17.90 -4.80
CA SER A 48 4.44 -18.59 -5.95
C SER A 48 3.44 -19.65 -5.51
N ILE A 49 3.75 -20.42 -4.46
CA ILE A 49 2.83 -21.42 -3.91
C ILE A 49 1.61 -20.73 -3.31
N ILE A 50 1.80 -19.71 -2.47
CA ILE A 50 0.71 -18.93 -1.85
C ILE A 50 -0.25 -18.39 -2.90
N ASN A 51 0.29 -17.81 -3.98
CA ASN A 51 -0.50 -17.26 -5.09
C ASN A 51 -1.40 -18.31 -5.75
N GLN A 52 -0.97 -19.58 -5.80
CA GLN A 52 -1.75 -20.67 -6.39
C GLN A 52 -2.81 -21.24 -5.44
N VAL A 53 -2.74 -20.97 -4.13
CA VAL A 53 -3.75 -21.44 -3.17
C VAL A 53 -5.08 -20.74 -3.41
N GLU A 54 -6.14 -21.52 -3.56
CA GLU A 54 -7.49 -21.00 -3.70
C GLU A 54 -8.19 -20.94 -2.34
N VAL A 55 -8.83 -19.81 -2.07
CA VAL A 55 -9.63 -19.61 -0.84
C VAL A 55 -11.10 -19.70 -1.23
N LYS A 56 -11.78 -20.78 -0.81
CA LYS A 56 -13.22 -20.95 -1.06
C LYS A 56 -14.01 -20.53 0.18
N PRO A 57 -14.98 -19.62 0.05
CA PRO A 57 -15.87 -19.31 1.15
C PRO A 57 -16.75 -20.52 1.45
N SER A 58 -16.95 -20.81 2.74
CA SER A 58 -17.99 -21.72 3.19
C SER A 58 -19.38 -21.14 2.88
N ILE A 59 -20.40 -22.00 2.87
CA ILE A 59 -21.79 -21.67 2.49
C ILE A 59 -22.33 -20.47 3.28
N ASP A 60 -21.89 -20.31 4.52
CA ASP A 60 -22.31 -19.23 5.42
C ASP A 60 -21.46 -17.95 5.30
N PHE A 61 -20.44 -17.93 4.43
CA PHE A 61 -19.44 -16.87 4.27
C PHE A 61 -18.71 -16.45 5.57
N ALA A 62 -18.90 -17.21 6.65
CA ALA A 62 -18.30 -16.98 7.97
C ALA A 62 -16.95 -17.68 8.14
N THR A 63 -16.76 -18.80 7.46
CA THR A 63 -15.50 -19.56 7.44
C THR A 63 -15.01 -19.70 6.02
N ALA A 64 -13.69 -19.83 5.88
CA ALA A 64 -13.03 -20.01 4.60
C ALA A 64 -12.17 -21.26 4.67
N THR A 65 -12.23 -22.08 3.63
CA THR A 65 -11.45 -23.30 3.53
C THR A 65 -10.39 -23.11 2.46
N LEU A 66 -9.16 -23.51 2.76
CA LEU A 66 -8.05 -23.47 1.82
C LEU A 66 -8.06 -24.72 0.94
N THR A 67 -8.00 -24.53 -0.37
CA THR A 67 -7.75 -25.60 -1.34
C THR A 67 -6.36 -25.40 -1.94
N PHE A 68 -5.47 -26.34 -1.64
CA PHE A 68 -4.08 -26.32 -2.10
C PHE A 68 -3.95 -26.99 -3.49
N PRO A 69 -3.03 -26.53 -4.36
CA PRO A 69 -2.78 -27.13 -5.67
C PRO A 69 -2.23 -28.56 -5.62
N SER A 70 -1.39 -28.86 -4.61
CA SER A 70 -0.75 -30.16 -4.39
C SER A 70 -0.63 -30.42 -2.88
N GLU A 71 -0.66 -31.69 -2.48
CA GLU A 71 -0.40 -32.11 -1.10
C GLU A 71 1.04 -31.80 -0.68
N GLU A 72 1.99 -31.89 -1.61
CA GLU A 72 3.39 -31.51 -1.38
C GLU A 72 3.52 -30.01 -1.10
N ALA A 73 2.79 -29.17 -1.84
CA ALA A 73 2.76 -27.72 -1.65
C ALA A 73 2.16 -27.33 -0.29
N LYS A 74 1.22 -28.13 0.21
CA LYS A 74 0.71 -27.98 1.57
C LYS A 74 1.80 -28.31 2.59
N ALA A 75 2.49 -29.44 2.45
CA ALA A 75 3.54 -29.83 3.39
C ALA A 75 4.66 -28.79 3.48
N THR A 76 5.15 -28.28 2.34
CA THR A 76 6.20 -27.26 2.30
C THR A 76 5.77 -25.94 2.94
N LEU A 77 4.53 -25.49 2.71
CA LEU A 77 4.00 -24.29 3.37
C LEU A 77 3.92 -24.48 4.88
N TYR A 78 3.33 -25.59 5.33
CA TYR A 78 3.17 -25.84 6.77
C TYR A 78 4.51 -26.03 7.48
N GLU A 79 5.47 -26.69 6.84
CA GLU A 79 6.84 -26.83 7.35
C GLU A 79 7.52 -25.47 7.45
N TRP A 80 7.45 -24.64 6.41
CA TRP A 80 8.02 -23.30 6.42
C TRP A 80 7.42 -22.42 7.52
N PHE A 81 6.08 -22.42 7.65
CA PHE A 81 5.43 -21.71 8.75
C PHE A 81 5.92 -22.26 10.09
N SER A 82 6.01 -23.59 10.27
CA SER A 82 6.49 -24.18 11.52
C SER A 82 7.91 -23.76 11.90
N GLN A 83 8.84 -23.73 10.93
CA GLN A 83 10.22 -23.27 11.13
C GLN A 83 10.28 -21.78 11.50
N LEU A 84 9.49 -20.95 10.81
CA LEU A 84 9.41 -19.52 11.11
C LEU A 84 8.90 -19.26 12.52
N TYR A 85 8.01 -20.10 13.03
CA TYR A 85 7.52 -20.01 14.42
C TYR A 85 8.53 -20.46 15.45
N GLN A 86 9.28 -21.53 15.18
CA GLN A 86 10.26 -22.03 16.13
C GLN A 86 11.33 -20.97 16.42
N GLY A 87 11.77 -20.23 15.38
CA GLY A 87 12.66 -19.09 15.56
C GLY A 87 12.05 -17.91 16.33
N ILE A 88 10.72 -17.73 16.34
CA ILE A 88 10.06 -16.66 17.11
C ILE A 88 9.92 -17.04 18.60
N GLU A 89 9.64 -18.30 18.91
CA GLU A 89 9.60 -18.79 20.31
C GLU A 89 10.99 -18.66 20.97
N ASP A 90 12.06 -19.00 20.25
CA ASP A 90 13.44 -18.85 20.73
C ASP A 90 13.80 -17.37 21.01
N ILE A 91 13.30 -16.43 20.20
CA ILE A 91 13.51 -14.98 20.39
C ILE A 91 12.64 -14.45 21.55
N ALA A 92 11.44 -14.98 21.75
CA ALA A 92 10.56 -14.59 22.84
C ALA A 92 11.09 -15.07 24.21
N GLU A 93 11.71 -16.24 24.28
CA GLU A 93 12.44 -16.71 25.46
C GLU A 93 13.72 -15.90 25.69
N ALA A 94 14.48 -15.59 24.62
CA ALA A 94 15.68 -14.75 24.73
C ALA A 94 15.37 -13.30 25.15
N ALA A 95 14.23 -12.73 24.74
CA ALA A 95 13.80 -11.38 25.11
C ALA A 95 13.31 -11.26 26.57
N ALA A 96 13.14 -12.40 27.28
CA ALA A 96 12.92 -12.41 28.73
C ALA A 96 14.23 -12.26 29.52
N GLU A 97 15.39 -12.44 28.87
CA GLU A 97 16.70 -12.04 29.40
C GLU A 97 17.14 -10.73 28.71
N GLU A 98 17.68 -9.79 29.48
CA GLU A 98 17.93 -8.40 29.08
C GLU A 98 18.62 -8.26 27.70
N ILE A 99 18.00 -7.52 26.79
CA ILE A 99 18.62 -7.09 25.53
C ILE A 99 19.75 -6.11 25.86
N THR A 100 20.99 -6.45 25.55
CA THR A 100 22.15 -5.56 25.71
C THR A 100 22.28 -4.61 24.52
N ALA A 101 22.70 -3.37 24.80
CA ALA A 101 22.81 -2.27 23.85
C ALA A 101 23.70 -2.56 22.61
N GLU A 102 24.56 -3.59 22.69
CA GLU A 102 25.43 -4.02 21.59
C GLU A 102 24.66 -4.77 20.48
N GLN A 103 23.48 -5.33 20.78
CA GLN A 103 22.64 -6.01 19.79
C GLN A 103 21.76 -5.04 18.98
N GLU A 104 21.40 -3.88 19.55
CA GLU A 104 20.68 -2.82 18.82
C GLU A 104 21.57 -2.13 17.78
N GLU A 105 22.86 -1.92 18.07
CA GLU A 105 23.80 -1.32 17.12
C GLU A 105 24.14 -2.25 15.94
N ALA A 106 24.14 -3.57 16.15
CA ALA A 106 24.33 -4.55 15.07
C ALA A 106 23.12 -4.63 14.12
N LEU A 107 21.88 -4.56 14.63
CA LEU A 107 20.66 -4.52 13.80
C LEU A 107 20.54 -3.22 12.98
N LEU A 108 21.05 -2.10 13.51
CA LEU A 108 21.05 -0.81 12.81
C LEU A 108 22.09 -0.77 11.68
N ALA A 109 23.22 -1.48 11.82
CA ALA A 109 24.25 -1.56 10.79
C ALA A 109 23.84 -2.47 9.60
N GLU A 110 23.03 -3.50 9.82
CA GLU A 110 22.48 -4.32 8.73
C GLU A 110 21.35 -3.61 7.95
N ALA A 111 20.71 -2.59 8.55
CA ALA A 111 19.65 -1.80 7.91
C ALA A 111 20.16 -0.73 6.92
N GLU A 112 21.46 -0.47 6.84
CA GLU A 112 22.04 0.56 5.95
C GLU A 112 22.48 0.05 4.58
N GLN A 113 22.27 -1.23 4.26
CA GLN A 113 22.73 -1.83 3.00
C GLN A 113 21.59 -2.45 2.18
N ASP A 114 20.60 -1.64 1.81
CA ASP A 114 19.64 -2.04 0.78
C ASP A 114 19.93 -1.34 -0.55
N ASP A 115 20.56 -2.13 -1.43
CA ASP A 115 20.63 -1.93 -2.86
C ASP A 115 19.23 -1.68 -3.46
N MET A 116 19.20 -0.82 -4.47
CA MET A 116 18.02 -0.49 -5.27
C MET A 116 17.48 -1.74 -6.01
N ASP A 117 16.56 -2.49 -5.41
CA ASP A 117 15.91 -3.61 -6.09
C ASP A 117 14.64 -3.17 -6.83
N THR A 118 14.79 -2.90 -8.13
CA THR A 118 13.67 -2.68 -9.07
C THR A 118 12.95 -3.98 -9.47
N LYS A 119 13.22 -5.11 -8.80
CA LYS A 119 12.53 -6.40 -9.02
C LYS A 119 11.40 -6.63 -8.01
N GLY A 120 10.37 -5.79 -8.05
CA GLY A 120 9.11 -6.19 -7.42
C GLY A 120 8.57 -7.48 -8.09
N PRO A 121 8.05 -8.47 -7.34
CA PRO A 121 7.39 -9.64 -7.92
C PRO A 121 6.36 -9.20 -8.97
N THR A 122 6.29 -9.92 -10.08
CA THR A 122 5.29 -9.64 -11.11
C THR A 122 3.91 -9.54 -10.47
N PRO A 123 3.14 -8.47 -10.72
CA PRO A 123 1.88 -8.25 -10.03
C PRO A 123 0.92 -9.39 -10.39
N TYR A 124 0.71 -10.30 -9.44
CA TYR A 124 -0.16 -11.45 -9.61
C TYR A 124 -1.59 -11.07 -9.23
N ARG A 125 -2.54 -11.43 -10.09
CA ARG A 125 -3.96 -11.30 -9.76
C ARG A 125 -4.46 -12.69 -9.34
N PRO A 126 -5.02 -12.84 -8.12
CA PRO A 126 -5.67 -14.08 -7.72
C PRO A 126 -6.73 -14.50 -8.74
N ASN A 127 -6.72 -15.78 -9.13
CA ASN A 127 -7.68 -16.32 -10.08
C ASN A 127 -9.12 -16.22 -9.54
N ASN A 128 -9.33 -16.55 -8.26
CA ASN A 128 -10.62 -16.50 -7.60
C ASN A 128 -10.72 -15.27 -6.69
N LEU A 129 -11.80 -14.50 -6.85
CA LEU A 129 -12.08 -13.28 -6.08
C LEU A 129 -13.14 -13.51 -4.99
N ASP A 130 -13.58 -14.75 -4.81
CA ASP A 130 -14.67 -15.12 -3.91
C ASP A 130 -14.34 -14.80 -2.45
N PHE A 131 -13.04 -14.81 -2.11
CA PHE A 131 -12.56 -14.44 -0.78
C PHE A 131 -12.92 -13.01 -0.37
N LEU A 132 -13.20 -12.11 -1.33
CA LEU A 132 -13.60 -10.73 -1.05
C LEU A 132 -14.99 -10.62 -0.40
N ALA A 133 -15.80 -11.67 -0.51
CA ALA A 133 -17.14 -11.74 0.06
C ALA A 133 -17.17 -12.29 1.49
N ILE A 134 -16.07 -12.90 1.96
CA ILE A 134 -15.96 -13.48 3.31
C ILE A 134 -16.20 -12.41 4.38
N SER A 135 -16.91 -12.78 5.43
CA SER A 135 -17.19 -11.92 6.58
C SER A 135 -16.03 -11.95 7.59
N LEU A 136 -15.54 -10.78 7.98
CA LEU A 136 -14.56 -10.58 9.07
C LEU A 136 -15.29 -10.40 10.40
N ALA A 137 -16.06 -11.41 10.81
CA ALA A 137 -16.90 -11.34 12.01
C ALA A 137 -16.09 -11.41 13.31
N ASP A 138 -15.08 -12.27 13.35
CA ASP A 138 -14.21 -12.47 14.51
C ASP A 138 -13.30 -11.24 14.73
N PRO A 139 -13.39 -10.55 15.89
CA PRO A 139 -12.57 -9.38 16.18
C PRO A 139 -11.07 -9.64 16.15
N GLU A 140 -10.62 -10.81 16.63
CA GLU A 140 -9.19 -11.16 16.70
C GLU A 140 -8.62 -11.36 15.30
N PHE A 141 -9.29 -12.20 14.51
CA PHE A 141 -8.97 -12.41 13.10
C PHE A 141 -9.04 -11.12 12.29
N LYS A 142 -10.07 -10.30 12.49
CA LYS A 142 -10.22 -9.01 11.81
C LYS A 142 -9.05 -8.08 12.13
N PHE A 143 -8.65 -7.98 13.39
CA PHE A 143 -7.54 -7.12 13.78
C PHE A 143 -6.21 -7.59 13.17
N ALA A 144 -5.90 -8.88 13.28
CA ALA A 144 -4.70 -9.46 12.68
C ALA A 144 -4.67 -9.26 11.16
N TYR A 145 -5.80 -9.49 10.49
CA TYR A 145 -5.95 -9.29 9.04
C TYR A 145 -5.70 -7.84 8.63
N LEU A 146 -6.36 -6.88 9.29
CA LEU A 146 -6.20 -5.46 8.98
C LEU A 146 -4.79 -4.96 9.28
N LYS A 147 -4.18 -5.40 10.39
CA LYS A 147 -2.80 -5.07 10.75
C LYS A 147 -1.82 -5.57 9.69
N ARG A 148 -1.95 -6.83 9.27
CA ARG A 148 -1.08 -7.43 8.26
C ARG A 148 -1.23 -6.75 6.89
N VAL A 149 -2.45 -6.51 6.44
CA VAL A 149 -2.72 -5.79 5.19
C VAL A 149 -2.13 -4.37 5.24
N SER A 150 -2.24 -3.69 6.38
CA SER A 150 -1.66 -2.36 6.60
C SER A 150 -0.14 -2.36 6.47
N GLN A 151 0.54 -3.38 7.03
CA GLN A 151 1.99 -3.56 6.92
C GLN A 151 2.44 -3.78 5.48
N LEU A 152 1.79 -4.69 4.75
CA LEU A 152 2.15 -5.05 3.37
C LEU A 152 1.79 -3.97 2.35
N ALA A 153 0.69 -3.25 2.55
CA ALA A 153 0.25 -2.20 1.64
C ALA A 153 0.91 -0.84 1.91
N GLY A 154 1.45 -0.62 3.11
CA GLY A 154 2.05 0.65 3.52
C GLY A 154 1.03 1.77 3.86
N TYR A 155 -0.23 1.41 4.13
CA TYR A 155 -1.28 2.37 4.50
C TYR A 155 -1.82 2.08 5.89
N ARG A 156 -1.76 3.08 6.78
CA ARG A 156 -2.42 3.02 8.09
C ARG A 156 -3.94 3.11 7.91
N ILE A 157 -4.65 2.17 8.51
CA ILE A 157 -6.11 2.15 8.56
C ILE A 157 -6.57 2.90 9.82
N PRO A 158 -7.36 3.98 9.71
CA PRO A 158 -7.91 4.68 10.87
C PRO A 158 -8.96 3.86 11.61
N ASP A 159 -8.98 3.94 12.94
CA ASP A 159 -9.92 3.21 13.80
C ASP A 159 -11.41 3.38 13.42
N PRO A 160 -11.90 4.58 13.02
CA PRO A 160 -13.28 4.73 12.57
C PRO A 160 -13.62 3.92 11.31
N GLU A 161 -12.63 3.63 10.47
CA GLU A 161 -12.80 2.79 9.28
C GLU A 161 -12.73 1.31 9.62
N VAL A 162 -11.93 0.91 10.62
CA VAL A 162 -11.86 -0.48 11.12
C VAL A 162 -13.24 -1.00 11.51
N ALA A 163 -14.05 -0.17 12.18
CA ALA A 163 -15.41 -0.55 12.57
C ALA A 163 -16.34 -0.79 11.36
N LYS A 164 -16.13 -0.08 10.24
CA LYS A 164 -16.93 -0.19 9.01
C LYS A 164 -16.50 -1.36 8.13
N MET A 165 -15.29 -1.88 8.35
CA MET A 165 -14.70 -2.95 7.55
C MET A 165 -15.19 -4.31 8.03
N THR A 166 -16.30 -4.77 7.44
CA THR A 166 -16.85 -6.12 7.69
C THR A 166 -16.40 -7.15 6.67
N LYS A 167 -15.91 -6.71 5.50
CA LYS A 167 -15.52 -7.59 4.38
C LYS A 167 -14.19 -7.13 3.75
N PRO A 168 -13.37 -8.04 3.21
CA PRO A 168 -12.15 -7.69 2.49
C PRO A 168 -12.41 -6.82 1.24
N SER A 169 -13.57 -6.97 0.60
CA SER A 169 -14.01 -6.07 -0.49
C SER A 169 -14.06 -4.60 -0.09
N ARG A 170 -14.51 -4.29 1.13
CA ARG A 170 -14.55 -2.91 1.66
C ARG A 170 -13.13 -2.37 1.85
N LEU A 171 -12.21 -3.22 2.32
CA LEU A 171 -10.81 -2.88 2.50
C LEU A 171 -10.11 -2.59 1.14
N ALA A 172 -10.37 -3.40 0.11
CA ALA A 172 -9.85 -3.16 -1.23
C ALA A 172 -10.28 -1.80 -1.81
N ASN A 173 -11.54 -1.41 -1.56
CA ASN A 173 -12.07 -0.11 -1.96
C ASN A 173 -11.39 1.02 -1.17
N PHE A 174 -11.26 0.87 0.15
CA PHE A 174 -10.55 1.83 0.99
C PHE A 174 -9.10 2.04 0.52
N LEU A 175 -8.34 0.97 0.28
CA LEU A 175 -6.96 1.07 -0.23
C LEU A 175 -6.90 1.76 -1.59
N SER A 176 -7.88 1.51 -2.47
CA SER A 176 -7.98 2.19 -3.76
C SER A 176 -8.25 3.70 -3.62
N GLU A 177 -9.08 4.09 -2.65
CA GLU A 177 -9.38 5.50 -2.36
C GLU A 177 -8.17 6.23 -1.74
N VAL A 178 -7.45 5.58 -0.82
CA VAL A 178 -6.28 6.18 -0.15
C VAL A 178 -5.08 6.27 -1.09
N SER A 179 -4.89 5.29 -1.96
CA SER A 179 -3.83 5.30 -2.99
C SER A 179 -3.99 6.43 -4.01
N LYS A 180 -5.25 6.79 -4.32
CA LYS A 180 -5.57 7.87 -5.26
C LYS A 180 -6.42 8.93 -4.55
N PRO A 181 -5.80 9.75 -3.67
CA PRO A 181 -6.52 10.75 -2.91
C PRO A 181 -7.22 11.74 -3.85
N LYS A 182 -8.38 12.23 -3.43
CA LYS A 182 -9.12 13.25 -4.17
C LYS A 182 -8.21 14.49 -4.34
N PRO A 183 -8.17 15.10 -5.54
CA PRO A 183 -7.38 16.29 -5.77
C PRO A 183 -7.80 17.39 -4.79
N LYS A 184 -6.81 18.01 -4.12
CA LYS A 184 -7.08 19.05 -3.13
C LYS A 184 -7.48 20.36 -3.80
N LYS A 185 -6.93 20.63 -4.98
CA LYS A 185 -7.24 21.84 -5.75
C LYS A 185 -8.46 21.61 -6.63
N LEU A 186 -9.36 22.58 -6.62
CA LEU A 186 -10.49 22.59 -7.55
C LEU A 186 -10.01 22.57 -9.01
N ALA A 187 -8.93 23.30 -9.31
CA ALA A 187 -8.39 23.34 -10.68
C ALA A 187 -7.94 21.95 -11.17
N GLU A 188 -7.24 21.18 -10.34
CA GLU A 188 -6.86 19.79 -10.66
C GLU A 188 -8.09 18.89 -10.90
N HIS A 189 -9.17 19.09 -10.12
CA HIS A 189 -10.42 18.36 -10.34
C HIS A 189 -11.07 18.72 -11.68
N LEU A 190 -11.15 20.02 -11.98
CA LEU A 190 -11.74 20.52 -13.22
C LEU A 190 -10.93 20.14 -14.46
N LEU A 191 -9.60 20.10 -14.36
CA LEU A 191 -8.71 19.67 -15.45
C LEU A 191 -8.81 18.17 -15.74
N LYS A 192 -9.19 17.35 -14.76
CA LYS A 192 -9.47 15.92 -14.97
C LYS A 192 -10.83 15.68 -15.65
N ASP A 193 -11.76 16.63 -15.54
CA ASP A 193 -13.08 16.51 -16.16
C ASP A 193 -12.99 16.77 -17.68
N LYS A 194 -12.95 15.66 -18.43
CA LYS A 194 -12.88 15.66 -19.91
C LYS A 194 -14.00 16.46 -20.56
N ARG A 195 -15.17 16.55 -19.91
CA ARG A 195 -16.33 17.29 -20.43
C ARG A 195 -16.07 18.79 -20.49
N LEU A 196 -15.36 19.33 -19.50
CA LEU A 196 -15.08 20.76 -19.43
C LEU A 196 -13.86 21.13 -20.28
N THR A 197 -12.84 20.27 -20.32
CA THR A 197 -11.64 20.50 -21.12
C THR A 197 -11.87 20.34 -22.62
N SER A 198 -12.93 19.63 -23.05
CA SER A 198 -13.25 19.46 -24.47
C SER A 198 -14.00 20.65 -25.07
N LEU A 199 -14.52 21.56 -24.24
CA LEU A 199 -15.27 22.71 -24.70
C LEU A 199 -14.31 23.78 -25.29
N PRO A 200 -14.48 24.19 -26.55
CA PRO A 200 -13.55 25.11 -27.21
C PRO A 200 -13.61 26.54 -26.65
N ASN A 201 -14.70 26.91 -25.97
CA ASN A 201 -14.93 28.23 -25.40
C ASN A 201 -14.58 28.35 -23.91
N VAL A 202 -14.05 27.27 -23.29
CA VAL A 202 -13.71 27.24 -21.87
C VAL A 202 -12.22 26.94 -21.71
N LYS A 203 -11.49 27.81 -21.00
CA LYS A 203 -10.09 27.61 -20.64
C LYS A 203 -9.95 27.56 -19.13
N ILE A 204 -9.45 26.44 -18.61
CA ILE A 204 -9.27 26.20 -17.17
C ILE A 204 -7.78 26.37 -16.86
N MET A 205 -7.46 27.21 -15.89
CA MET A 205 -6.08 27.48 -15.46
C MET A 205 -5.83 26.86 -14.09
N ASP A 206 -4.65 26.24 -13.89
CA ASP A 206 -4.27 25.64 -12.60
C ASP A 206 -3.93 26.69 -11.54
N ARG A 207 -3.45 27.86 -11.99
CA ARG A 207 -3.01 28.96 -11.12
C ARG A 207 -3.80 30.24 -11.41
N ARG A 208 -3.73 31.18 -10.46
CA ARG A 208 -4.28 32.53 -10.62
C ARG A 208 -3.72 33.17 -11.90
N TYR A 209 -4.62 33.72 -12.71
CA TYR A 209 -4.25 34.52 -13.87
C TYR A 209 -3.75 35.90 -13.41
N THR A 210 -2.51 36.22 -13.77
CA THR A 210 -1.83 37.45 -13.35
C THR A 210 -1.85 38.52 -14.46
N PRO A 211 -1.64 39.81 -14.14
CA PRO A 211 -1.48 40.86 -15.16
C PRO A 211 -0.35 40.56 -16.15
N ILE A 212 0.73 39.94 -15.68
CA ILE A 212 1.84 39.48 -16.52
C ILE A 212 1.37 38.44 -17.54
N ASP A 213 0.54 37.47 -17.12
CA ASP A 213 -0.02 36.47 -18.04
C ASP A 213 -0.89 37.13 -19.13
N LYS A 214 -1.64 38.17 -18.77
CA LYS A 214 -2.43 38.97 -19.72
C LYS A 214 -1.56 39.69 -20.75
N GLU A 215 -0.49 40.34 -20.30
CA GLU A 215 0.44 41.03 -21.20
C GLU A 215 1.24 40.06 -22.07
N LYS A 216 1.52 38.84 -21.58
CA LYS A 216 2.12 37.75 -22.35
C LYS A 216 1.17 37.23 -23.43
N GLU A 217 -0.11 37.03 -23.13
CA GLU A 217 -1.11 36.61 -24.13
C GLU A 217 -1.32 37.67 -25.23
N ILE A 218 -1.23 38.96 -24.89
CA ILE A 218 -1.26 40.06 -25.87
C ILE A 218 0.08 40.19 -26.63
N GLY A 219 1.19 39.73 -26.04
CA GLY A 219 2.55 39.81 -26.60
C GLY A 219 3.33 41.08 -26.21
N ARG A 220 2.74 41.99 -25.43
CA ARG A 220 3.38 43.25 -24.98
C ARG A 220 4.45 43.05 -23.92
N TRP A 221 4.38 41.96 -23.17
CA TRP A 221 5.32 41.68 -22.08
C TRP A 221 6.79 41.71 -22.55
N LYS A 222 7.06 41.25 -23.78
CA LYS A 222 8.42 41.23 -24.36
C LYS A 222 9.03 42.63 -24.44
N VAL A 223 8.24 43.62 -24.86
CA VAL A 223 8.70 45.02 -24.98
C VAL A 223 8.92 45.65 -23.61
N ILE A 224 8.04 45.33 -22.65
CA ILE A 224 8.15 45.81 -21.27
C ILE A 224 9.42 45.25 -20.62
N GLU A 225 9.69 43.97 -20.81
CA GLU A 225 10.89 43.30 -20.31
C GLU A 225 12.18 43.91 -20.89
N GLU A 226 12.24 44.15 -22.20
CA GLU A 226 13.38 44.81 -22.85
C GLU A 226 13.61 46.25 -22.33
N GLU A 227 12.55 47.04 -22.18
CA GLU A 227 12.64 48.41 -21.67
C GLU A 227 13.05 48.49 -20.20
N LEU A 228 12.51 47.62 -19.34
CA LEU A 228 12.90 47.55 -17.94
C LEU A 228 14.37 47.17 -17.79
N THR A 229 14.83 46.19 -18.59
CA THR A 229 16.23 45.75 -18.60
C THR A 229 17.16 46.86 -19.09
N ARG A 230 16.80 47.57 -20.17
CA ARG A 230 17.56 48.72 -20.69
C ARG A 230 17.72 49.83 -19.66
N ARG A 231 16.72 50.02 -18.79
CA ARG A 231 16.72 51.03 -17.73
C ARG A 231 17.36 50.55 -16.41
N GLY A 232 17.84 49.31 -16.36
CA GLY A 232 18.38 48.71 -15.14
C GLY A 232 17.34 48.54 -14.03
N LEU A 233 16.06 48.37 -14.38
CA LEU A 233 14.97 48.14 -13.43
C LEU A 233 14.66 46.64 -13.30
N PRO A 234 14.19 46.15 -12.13
CA PRO A 234 13.83 44.76 -11.96
C PRO A 234 12.60 44.38 -12.80
N VAL A 235 12.73 43.32 -13.62
CA VAL A 235 11.67 42.83 -14.52
C VAL A 235 10.51 42.18 -13.76
N THR A 236 10.80 41.50 -12.64
CA THR A 236 9.76 40.96 -11.75
C THR A 236 10.16 41.15 -10.29
N GLY A 237 9.16 41.39 -9.44
CA GLY A 237 9.39 41.56 -8.00
C GLY A 237 9.99 42.92 -7.64
N ARG A 238 10.68 42.96 -6.50
CA ARG A 238 11.46 44.11 -6.03
C ARG A 238 12.91 43.67 -5.90
N GLU A 239 13.86 44.57 -6.13
CA GLU A 239 15.25 44.32 -5.75
C GLU A 239 15.31 44.08 -4.24
N ARG A 240 15.93 42.95 -3.85
CA ARG A 240 16.26 42.71 -2.45
C ARG A 240 17.42 43.65 -2.12
N THR A 241 17.10 44.70 -1.37
CA THR A 241 18.07 45.56 -0.69
C THR A 241 18.67 44.83 0.49
#